data_AF-A0A661ZDT4-F1
#
_entry.id   AF-A0A661ZDT4-F1
#
_cell.length_a   1.000
_cell.length_b   1.000
_cell.length_c   1.000
_cell.angle_alpha   90.00
_cell.angle_beta   90.00
_cell.angle_gamma   90.00
#
_symmetry.space_group_name_H-M   'P 1'
#
loop_
_entity.id
_entity.type
_entity.pdbx_description
1 polymer ?
#
loop_
_entity_poly.entity_id
_entity_poly.type
_entity_poly.pdbx_seq_one_letter_code
_entity_poly.pdbx_strand_id
1 'polypeptide(L)'
;MNELILKALMRLFAIIANADAEKVSDKARTVVKSYLDMMLNQEFSDSYLKLFDHYVEVHHHAKKNDNRKVRKQTSLNSVKVLKICSEINEQLQQKEKIVVVIRLIEFINQDSVITEKELDFVKTVSDIFNISELEFSQLFNLATSKIVDFKNKSDLIIINSEKENINSELKHKYVKKLDGELYILRIESTNTYVLKYTGSDSLFLNSQNINPGRLYIFDNGAVIKSQRINNIYYSDIVSRFLNEDVSSKVILKAENIEFYYSNSDNGIQKFSFTEYSGRMLGIMGGSGVGKSTLLNVLNGTFPLHGGNITINGYDLHKDKEHLKGVIGFVPQDDLLIEELTVYQNLYYNAKLCFSNFTNEEIKKAVDKVLRDLDLFAVKDLTVGSPTNKFISGGQRKRLNIALELIREPAILIVDEPTSGLSSMDSDMVMNLLKDQALKNKLVLVNIHQPSSD
;
A
#
# COMPACT_ATOMS: atom_id res chain seq x y z
N MET A 1 0.60 4.36 14.95
CA MET A 1 1.79 3.48 14.94
C MET A 1 1.51 2.30 15.87
N ASN A 2 1.90 1.08 15.50
CA ASN A 2 1.64 -0.14 16.27
C ASN A 2 2.35 -0.09 17.64
N GLU A 3 1.69 -0.55 18.70
CA GLU A 3 2.24 -0.68 20.06
C GLU A 3 3.53 -1.53 20.08
N LEU A 4 3.59 -2.58 19.25
CA LEU A 4 4.78 -3.43 19.12
C LEU A 4 5.98 -2.64 18.58
N ILE A 5 5.76 -1.76 17.59
CA ILE A 5 6.80 -0.89 17.02
C ILE A 5 7.29 0.09 18.09
N LEU A 6 6.38 0.72 18.84
CA LEU A 6 6.77 1.68 19.88
C LEU A 6 7.58 1.00 20.99
N LYS A 7 7.16 -0.19 21.46
CA LYS A 7 7.92 -0.98 22.44
C LYS A 7 9.31 -1.37 21.91
N ALA A 8 9.39 -1.81 20.65
CA ALA A 8 10.66 -2.13 20.00
C ALA A 8 11.58 -0.90 19.94
N LEU A 9 11.05 0.26 19.53
CA LEU A 9 11.80 1.51 19.47
C LEU A 9 12.31 1.93 20.85
N MET A 10 11.49 1.86 21.91
CA MET A 10 11.96 2.22 23.25
C MET A 10 13.11 1.34 23.72
N ARG A 11 13.07 0.03 23.43
CA ARG A 11 14.18 -0.89 23.71
C ARG A 11 15.44 -0.53 22.92
N LEU A 12 15.31 -0.29 21.61
CA LEU A 12 16.44 -0.01 20.73
C LEU A 12 17.07 1.36 21.01
N PHE A 13 16.27 2.40 21.25
CA PHE A 13 16.75 3.72 21.67
C PHE A 13 17.50 3.65 23.01
N ALA A 14 17.02 2.85 23.97
CA ALA A 14 17.71 2.67 25.25
C ALA A 14 19.09 2.03 25.07
N ILE A 15 19.24 1.12 24.11
CA ILE A 15 20.54 0.50 23.79
C ILE A 15 21.48 1.52 23.14
N ILE A 16 21.01 2.27 22.13
CA ILE A 16 21.80 3.32 21.45
C ILE A 16 22.25 4.39 22.43
N ALA A 17 21.34 4.90 23.26
CA ALA A 17 21.62 5.94 24.25
C ALA A 17 22.69 5.54 25.29
N ASN A 18 22.94 4.24 25.48
CA ASN A 18 23.91 3.68 26.42
C ASN A 18 25.25 3.26 25.74
N ALA A 19 25.39 3.49 24.44
CA ALA A 19 26.60 3.17 23.68
C ALA A 19 27.78 4.11 24.01
N ASP A 20 27.50 5.33 24.49
CA ASP A 20 28.51 6.39 24.65
C ASP A 20 28.80 6.87 26.08
N ALA A 21 28.07 6.44 27.12
CA ALA A 21 28.37 6.90 28.50
C ALA A 21 27.97 5.92 29.62
N GLU A 22 28.60 6.08 30.80
CA GLU A 22 28.28 5.35 32.05
C GLU A 22 26.89 5.74 32.64
N LYS A 23 26.30 6.84 32.17
CA LYS A 23 24.92 7.29 32.42
C LYS A 23 24.29 7.73 31.10
N VAL A 24 23.00 7.49 30.89
CA VAL A 24 22.27 8.09 29.77
C VAL A 24 22.43 9.60 29.81
N SER A 25 22.85 10.18 28.68
CA SER A 25 22.91 11.63 28.53
C SER A 25 21.50 12.18 28.61
N ASP A 26 21.25 13.21 29.42
CA ASP A 26 19.97 13.95 29.45
C ASP A 26 19.54 14.40 28.03
N LYS A 27 20.50 14.52 27.10
CA LYS A 27 20.26 14.74 25.67
C LYS A 27 19.46 13.62 25.02
N ALA A 28 19.83 12.36 25.21
CA ALA A 28 19.15 11.22 24.58
C ALA A 28 17.70 11.09 25.06
N ARG A 29 17.45 11.34 26.36
CA ARG A 29 16.09 11.36 26.90
C ARG A 29 15.26 12.51 26.33
N THR A 30 15.87 13.69 26.15
CA THR A 30 15.22 14.86 25.54
C THR A 30 14.86 14.59 24.08
N VAL A 31 15.76 13.94 23.35
CA VAL A 31 15.58 13.47 21.97
C VAL A 31 14.42 12.48 21.86
N VAL A 32 14.38 11.44 22.71
CA VAL A 32 13.26 10.47 22.75
C VAL A 32 11.94 11.18 23.08
N LYS A 33 11.93 12.10 24.05
CA LYS A 33 10.72 12.85 24.41
C LYS A 33 10.21 13.69 23.24
N SER A 34 11.08 14.47 22.61
CA SER A 34 10.72 15.25 21.42
C SER A 34 10.18 14.35 20.31
N TYR A 35 10.79 13.17 20.11
CA TYR A 35 10.33 12.20 19.14
C TYR A 35 8.92 11.67 19.47
N LEU A 36 8.65 11.29 20.73
CA LEU A 36 7.36 10.77 21.17
C LEU A 36 6.25 11.83 21.11
N ASP A 37 6.53 13.06 21.56
CA ASP A 37 5.59 14.18 21.53
C ASP A 37 5.17 14.56 20.10
N MET A 38 6.02 14.29 19.10
CA MET A 38 5.70 14.47 17.68
C MET A 38 4.84 13.34 17.09
N MET A 39 4.59 12.26 17.83
CA MET A 39 3.88 11.06 17.33
C MET A 39 2.65 10.70 18.14
N LEU A 40 2.62 11.07 19.40
CA LEU A 40 1.64 10.64 20.39
C LEU A 40 1.06 11.85 21.13
N ASN A 41 -0.07 11.64 21.79
CA ASN A 41 -0.55 12.61 22.76
C ASN A 41 0.36 12.60 24.01
N GLN A 42 0.20 13.60 24.88
CA GLN A 42 1.06 13.74 26.07
C GLN A 42 0.99 12.53 27.02
N GLU A 43 -0.19 11.96 27.23
CA GLU A 43 -0.37 10.82 28.15
C GLU A 43 0.40 9.56 27.68
N PHE A 44 0.28 9.21 26.39
CA PHE A 44 1.02 8.10 25.83
C PHE A 44 2.52 8.42 25.74
N SER A 45 2.90 9.65 25.39
CA SER A 45 4.30 10.08 25.36
C SER A 45 4.99 9.86 26.70
N ASP A 46 4.37 10.31 27.80
CA ASP A 46 4.91 10.13 29.15
C ASP A 46 5.01 8.64 29.56
N SER A 47 4.04 7.81 29.14
CA SER A 47 4.06 6.37 29.39
C SER A 47 5.24 5.67 28.68
N TYR A 48 5.44 5.96 27.39
CA TYR A 48 6.54 5.38 26.62
C TYR A 48 7.90 5.94 27.04
N LEU A 49 7.96 7.19 27.50
CA LEU A 49 9.19 7.75 28.06
C LEU A 49 9.60 7.04 29.36
N LYS A 50 8.65 6.71 30.24
CA LYS A 50 8.90 5.85 31.42
C LYS A 50 9.38 4.46 31.03
N LEU A 51 8.81 3.89 29.95
CA LEU A 51 9.24 2.59 29.44
C LEU A 51 10.68 2.63 28.92
N PHE A 52 11.06 3.71 28.21
CA PHE A 52 12.44 3.97 27.82
C PHE A 52 13.37 4.06 29.04
N ASP A 53 13.01 4.86 30.05
CA ASP A 53 13.78 5.01 31.29
C ASP A 53 13.99 3.64 31.99
N HIS A 54 12.93 2.81 32.03
CA HIS A 54 13.03 1.44 32.57
C HIS A 54 14.03 0.57 31.80
N TYR A 55 13.99 0.57 30.45
CA TYR A 55 14.94 -0.21 29.66
C TYR A 55 16.37 0.28 29.83
N VAL A 56 16.55 1.60 29.92
CA VAL A 56 17.85 2.21 30.25
C VAL A 56 18.39 1.65 31.57
N GLU A 57 17.58 1.63 32.64
CA GLU A 57 17.98 1.09 33.95
C GLU A 57 18.35 -0.40 33.88
N VAL A 58 17.52 -1.21 33.24
CA VAL A 58 17.78 -2.66 33.04
C VAL A 58 19.13 -2.88 32.34
N HIS A 59 19.46 -2.05 31.35
CA HIS A 59 20.74 -2.11 30.65
C HIS A 59 21.93 -1.58 31.49
N HIS A 60 21.74 -0.59 32.37
CA HIS A 60 22.79 -0.10 33.26
C HIS A 60 23.10 -1.03 34.44
N HIS A 61 22.11 -1.68 35.05
CA HIS A 61 22.32 -2.60 36.17
C HIS A 61 23.15 -3.84 35.78
N ALA A 62 23.10 -4.24 34.50
CA ALA A 62 23.98 -5.28 33.97
C ALA A 62 25.48 -4.90 33.93
N LYS A 63 25.82 -3.60 33.92
CA LYS A 63 27.21 -3.11 33.93
C LYS A 63 27.82 -3.04 35.34
N LYS A 64 27.02 -2.86 36.40
CA LYS A 64 27.53 -2.63 37.78
C LYS A 64 27.87 -3.89 38.58
N ASN A 65 27.35 -5.06 38.23
CA ASN A 65 27.50 -6.28 39.05
C ASN A 65 28.78 -7.09 38.82
N ASP A 66 29.73 -6.67 37.97
CA ASP A 66 30.92 -7.49 37.69
C ASP A 66 32.20 -6.65 37.54
N ASN A 67 32.82 -6.32 38.68
CA ASN A 67 34.12 -5.63 38.75
C ASN A 67 35.33 -6.54 38.45
N ARG A 68 35.15 -7.63 37.70
CA ARG A 68 36.24 -8.53 37.29
C ARG A 68 36.21 -8.81 35.78
N LYS A 69 37.22 -8.28 35.08
CA LYS A 69 37.64 -8.58 33.68
C LYS A 69 36.93 -7.80 32.57
N VAL A 70 37.37 -6.55 32.40
CA VAL A 70 37.00 -5.59 31.32
C VAL A 70 37.08 -6.15 29.88
N ARG A 71 37.88 -7.19 29.60
CA ARG A 71 38.00 -7.77 28.24
C ARG A 71 36.97 -8.86 27.88
N LYS A 72 36.20 -9.40 28.84
CA LYS A 72 35.12 -10.40 28.58
C LYS A 72 33.70 -9.80 28.61
N GLN A 73 33.54 -8.55 29.03
CA GLN A 73 32.23 -7.90 29.22
C GLN A 73 31.63 -7.36 27.91
N THR A 74 32.47 -6.87 26.99
CA THR A 74 32.05 -6.31 25.69
C THR A 74 31.33 -7.36 24.83
N SER A 75 31.84 -8.58 24.77
CA SER A 75 31.22 -9.69 24.04
C SER A 75 29.88 -10.14 24.65
N LEU A 76 29.73 -10.12 25.98
CA LEU A 76 28.47 -10.46 26.65
C LEU A 76 27.37 -9.41 26.44
N ASN A 77 27.73 -8.12 26.40
CA ASN A 77 26.77 -7.05 26.13
C ASN A 77 26.34 -7.05 24.66
N SER A 78 27.26 -7.29 23.72
CA SER A 78 26.92 -7.51 22.30
C SER A 78 25.96 -8.69 22.11
N VAL A 79 26.17 -9.81 22.82
CA VAL A 79 25.26 -10.98 22.75
C VAL A 79 23.84 -10.67 23.26
N LYS A 80 23.71 -9.89 24.33
CA LYS A 80 22.38 -9.49 24.84
C LYS A 80 21.64 -8.57 23.87
N VAL A 81 22.35 -7.64 23.25
CA VAL A 81 21.78 -6.75 22.21
C VAL A 81 21.30 -7.58 21.02
N LEU A 82 22.11 -8.53 20.53
CA LEU A 82 21.73 -9.43 19.45
C LEU A 82 20.47 -10.23 19.80
N LYS A 83 20.35 -10.73 21.04
CA LYS A 83 19.17 -11.46 21.49
C LYS A 83 17.90 -10.59 21.45
N ILE A 84 17.98 -9.34 21.92
CA ILE A 84 16.84 -8.41 21.91
C ILE A 84 16.44 -8.08 20.46
N CYS A 85 17.41 -7.80 19.60
CA CYS A 85 17.13 -7.57 18.18
C CYS A 85 16.48 -8.79 17.53
N SER A 86 16.93 -10.00 17.87
CA SER A 86 16.32 -11.25 17.39
C SER A 86 14.88 -11.43 17.88
N GLU A 87 14.60 -11.16 19.16
CA GLU A 87 13.24 -11.21 19.72
C GLU A 87 12.31 -10.19 19.03
N ILE A 88 12.80 -8.97 18.76
CA ILE A 88 12.04 -7.96 18.02
C ILE A 88 11.82 -8.41 16.57
N ASN A 89 12.82 -9.03 15.94
CA ASN A 89 12.75 -9.53 14.56
C ASN A 89 11.66 -10.60 14.37
N GLU A 90 11.44 -11.44 15.39
CA GLU A 90 10.39 -12.47 15.39
C GLU A 90 8.98 -11.90 15.61
N GLN A 91 8.86 -10.76 16.28
CA GLN A 91 7.57 -10.15 16.63
C GLN A 91 7.00 -9.22 15.56
N LEU A 92 7.85 -8.73 14.65
CA LEU A 92 7.48 -7.72 13.66
C LEU A 92 7.42 -8.32 12.25
N GLN A 93 6.46 -7.85 11.46
CA GLN A 93 6.44 -8.12 10.02
C GLN A 93 7.54 -7.32 9.30
N GLN A 94 7.95 -7.77 8.11
CA GLN A 94 9.05 -7.14 7.37
C GLN A 94 8.84 -5.64 7.12
N LYS A 95 7.61 -5.24 6.80
CA LYS A 95 7.24 -3.82 6.63
C LYS A 95 7.41 -3.01 7.91
N GLU A 96 7.07 -3.58 9.06
CA GLU A 96 7.21 -2.93 10.37
C GLU A 96 8.68 -2.79 10.77
N LYS A 97 9.52 -3.77 10.42
CA LYS A 97 10.98 -3.69 10.62
C LYS A 97 11.62 -2.53 9.86
N ILE A 98 11.19 -2.28 8.62
CA ILE A 98 11.62 -1.12 7.83
C ILE A 98 11.25 0.19 8.54
N VAL A 99 10.03 0.27 9.08
CA VAL A 99 9.60 1.44 9.87
C VAL A 99 10.52 1.63 11.08
N VAL A 100 10.85 0.56 11.81
CA VAL A 100 11.78 0.64 12.96
C VAL A 100 13.15 1.20 12.53
N VAL A 101 13.74 0.68 11.45
CA VAL A 101 15.04 1.15 10.95
C VAL A 101 15.00 2.62 10.52
N ILE A 102 13.94 3.05 9.82
CA ILE A 102 13.74 4.46 9.48
C ILE A 102 13.80 5.36 10.72
N ARG A 103 13.12 4.96 11.80
CA ARG A 103 13.07 5.75 13.04
C ARG A 103 14.39 5.72 13.79
N LEU A 104 15.16 4.63 13.72
CA LEU A 104 16.52 4.59 14.26
C LEU A 104 17.47 5.53 13.49
N ILE A 105 17.37 5.57 12.16
CA ILE A 105 18.18 6.49 11.35
C ILE A 105 17.83 7.94 11.67
N GLU A 106 16.54 8.28 11.78
CA GLU A 106 16.11 9.62 12.18
C GLU A 106 16.62 9.99 13.57
N PHE A 107 16.58 9.05 14.51
CA PHE A 107 17.05 9.24 15.88
C PHE A 107 18.54 9.61 15.93
N ILE A 108 19.40 8.84 15.25
CA ILE A 108 20.85 9.13 15.24
C ILE A 108 21.19 10.38 14.41
N ASN A 109 20.32 10.79 13.48
CA ASN A 109 20.53 11.96 12.63
C ASN A 109 19.95 13.26 13.22
N GLN A 110 19.38 13.25 14.42
CA GLN A 110 18.68 14.42 14.97
C GLN A 110 19.59 15.66 15.13
N ASP A 111 20.85 15.45 15.53
CA ASP A 111 21.85 16.53 15.69
C ASP A 111 22.70 16.75 14.42
N SER A 112 22.37 16.10 13.30
CA SER A 112 23.13 16.10 12.04
C SER A 112 24.60 15.64 12.14
N VAL A 113 25.00 15.10 13.30
CA VAL A 113 26.31 14.50 13.57
C VAL A 113 26.07 13.08 14.03
N ILE A 114 26.41 12.12 13.18
CA ILE A 114 26.23 10.68 13.45
C ILE A 114 27.59 10.10 13.85
N THR A 115 27.67 9.45 15.01
CA THR A 115 28.89 8.75 15.42
C THR A 115 29.05 7.41 14.69
N GLU A 116 30.29 6.93 14.56
CA GLU A 116 30.57 5.62 13.93
C GLU A 116 29.87 4.46 14.66
N LYS A 117 29.83 4.51 15.99
CA LYS A 117 29.16 3.49 16.81
C LYS A 117 27.63 3.47 16.62
N GLU A 118 27.00 4.64 16.53
CA GLU A 118 25.56 4.74 16.27
C GLU A 118 25.22 4.17 14.89
N LEU A 119 26.02 4.53 13.88
CA LEU A 119 25.84 4.01 12.53
C LEU A 119 26.03 2.49 12.47
N ASP A 120 27.09 1.96 13.10
CA ASP A 120 27.36 0.52 13.16
C ASP A 120 26.26 -0.23 13.90
N PHE A 121 25.70 0.37 14.96
CA PHE A 121 24.56 -0.21 15.65
C PHE A 121 23.34 -0.33 14.75
N VAL A 122 22.94 0.75 14.07
CA VAL A 122 21.75 0.73 13.21
C VAL A 122 21.94 -0.20 12.01
N LYS A 123 23.16 -0.27 11.44
CA LYS A 123 23.51 -1.29 10.42
C LYS A 123 23.34 -2.71 10.95
N THR A 124 23.84 -2.99 12.16
CA THR A 124 23.69 -4.32 12.79
C THR A 124 22.22 -4.68 12.98
N VAL A 125 21.37 -3.73 13.39
CA VAL A 125 19.92 -3.95 13.51
C VAL A 125 19.30 -4.23 12.14
N SER A 126 19.68 -3.47 11.11
CA SER A 126 19.24 -3.67 9.73
C SER A 126 19.56 -5.08 9.22
N ASP A 127 20.79 -5.56 9.47
CA ASP A 127 21.24 -6.90 9.07
C ASP A 127 20.42 -7.99 9.77
N ILE A 128 20.17 -7.86 11.08
CA ILE A 128 19.34 -8.82 11.84
C ILE A 128 17.90 -8.84 11.33
N PHE A 129 17.38 -7.69 10.91
CA PHE A 129 16.04 -7.56 10.33
C PHE A 129 15.96 -8.05 8.88
N ASN A 130 17.07 -8.58 8.33
CA ASN A 130 17.19 -9.03 6.94
C ASN A 130 16.82 -7.91 5.94
N ILE A 131 17.21 -6.67 6.24
CA ILE A 131 17.11 -5.55 5.29
C ILE A 131 18.42 -5.50 4.52
N SER A 132 18.35 -5.47 3.20
CA SER A 132 19.55 -5.52 2.36
C SER A 132 20.44 -4.28 2.54
N GLU A 133 21.75 -4.42 2.31
CA GLU A 133 22.69 -3.30 2.36
C GLU A 133 22.28 -2.16 1.40
N LEU A 134 21.73 -2.52 0.24
CA LEU A 134 21.22 -1.57 -0.75
C LEU A 134 20.06 -0.74 -0.18
N GLU A 135 19.02 -1.38 0.35
CA GLU A 135 17.85 -0.72 0.93
C GLU A 135 18.24 0.15 2.13
N PHE A 136 19.11 -0.37 3.01
CA PHE A 136 19.63 0.40 4.13
C PHE A 136 20.36 1.66 3.65
N SER A 137 21.25 1.53 2.68
CA SER A 137 22.01 2.66 2.13
C SER A 137 21.08 3.71 1.52
N GLN A 138 20.06 3.30 0.76
CA GLN A 138 19.10 4.22 0.17
C GLN A 138 18.24 4.93 1.22
N LEU A 139 17.75 4.20 2.24
CA LEU A 139 17.02 4.78 3.38
C LEU A 139 17.88 5.79 4.14
N PHE A 140 19.13 5.44 4.42
CA PHE A 140 20.07 6.30 5.12
C PHE A 140 20.36 7.57 4.33
N ASN A 141 20.62 7.45 3.03
CA ASN A 141 20.84 8.58 2.14
C ASN A 141 19.60 9.48 2.04
N LEU A 142 18.40 8.89 1.96
CA LEU A 142 17.15 9.65 1.97
C LEU A 142 17.00 10.42 3.28
N ALA A 143 17.18 9.76 4.43
CA ALA A 143 17.03 10.36 5.76
C ALA A 143 18.02 11.52 5.98
N THR A 144 19.28 11.34 5.56
CA THR A 144 20.37 12.31 5.72
C THR A 144 20.46 13.37 4.61
N SER A 145 19.50 13.37 3.67
CA SER A 145 19.46 14.29 2.52
C SER A 145 20.67 14.19 1.57
N LYS A 146 21.34 13.03 1.53
CA LYS A 146 22.47 12.75 0.62
C LYS A 146 21.97 12.14 -0.70
N ILE A 147 21.22 12.92 -1.48
CA ILE A 147 20.51 12.45 -2.68
C ILE A 147 21.43 12.09 -3.85
N VAL A 148 22.68 12.57 -3.84
CA VAL A 148 23.67 12.26 -4.88
C VAL A 148 24.19 10.81 -4.76
N ASP A 149 24.06 10.18 -3.60
CA ASP A 149 24.70 8.90 -3.28
C ASP A 149 23.77 7.68 -3.52
N PHE A 150 22.67 7.83 -4.26
CA PHE A 150 21.74 6.74 -4.53
C PHE A 150 22.33 5.76 -5.55
N LYS A 151 22.62 4.53 -5.11
CA LYS A 151 23.15 3.45 -5.95
C LYS A 151 22.17 3.00 -7.04
N ASN A 152 20.89 2.83 -6.69
CA ASN A 152 19.84 2.51 -7.67
C ASN A 152 18.87 3.68 -7.82
N LYS A 153 18.88 4.28 -9.02
CA LYS A 153 18.08 5.46 -9.37
C LYS A 153 16.67 5.10 -9.85
N SER A 154 16.40 3.84 -10.22
CA SER A 154 15.05 3.38 -10.64
C SER A 154 14.04 3.35 -9.48
N ASP A 155 14.55 3.28 -8.25
CA ASP A 155 13.77 3.15 -7.01
C ASP A 155 13.43 4.51 -6.39
N LEU A 156 13.93 5.61 -6.95
CA LEU A 156 13.68 6.96 -6.45
C LEU A 156 12.90 7.78 -7.48
N ILE A 157 11.81 8.42 -7.03
CA ILE A 157 11.10 9.46 -7.76
C ILE A 157 11.31 10.81 -7.09
N ILE A 158 11.64 11.81 -7.90
CA ILE A 158 11.64 13.22 -7.49
C ILE A 158 10.39 13.91 -8.03
N ILE A 159 9.71 14.66 -7.17
CA ILE A 159 8.58 15.51 -7.53
C ILE A 159 8.92 16.95 -7.14
N ASN A 160 8.99 17.83 -8.13
CA ASN A 160 9.33 19.24 -7.92
C ASN A 160 8.59 20.13 -8.94
N SER A 161 8.82 21.44 -8.86
CA SER A 161 8.24 22.44 -9.78
C SER A 161 9.11 22.74 -11.00
N GLU A 162 10.16 21.95 -11.23
CA GLU A 162 11.03 22.06 -12.40
C GLU A 162 10.45 21.20 -13.54
N LYS A 163 10.31 21.79 -14.73
CA LYS A 163 9.74 21.07 -15.89
C LYS A 163 10.74 20.08 -16.50
N GLU A 164 12.03 20.42 -16.42
CA GLU A 164 13.10 19.61 -16.96
C GLU A 164 13.67 18.75 -15.85
N ASN A 165 13.87 17.47 -16.15
CA ASN A 165 14.55 16.58 -15.24
C ASN A 165 16.07 16.82 -15.38
N ILE A 166 16.63 17.62 -14.48
CA ILE A 166 18.06 17.98 -14.48
C ILE A 166 18.94 16.72 -14.33
N ASN A 167 18.40 15.64 -13.73
CA ASN A 167 19.08 14.37 -13.55
C ASN A 167 18.41 13.28 -14.39
N SER A 168 18.83 13.13 -15.64
CA SER A 168 18.19 12.26 -16.66
C SER A 168 18.00 10.79 -16.25
N GLU A 169 18.71 10.32 -15.23
CA GLU A 169 18.65 8.94 -14.74
C GLU A 169 17.61 8.72 -13.63
N LEU A 170 17.09 9.78 -13.00
CA LEU A 170 16.08 9.67 -11.93
C LEU A 170 14.67 9.79 -12.50
N LYS A 171 13.72 9.02 -11.96
CA LYS A 171 12.31 9.17 -12.33
C LYS A 171 11.80 10.52 -11.78
N HIS A 172 11.12 11.32 -12.61
CA HIS A 172 10.71 12.69 -12.26
C HIS A 172 9.21 12.91 -12.48
N LYS A 173 8.55 13.71 -11.62
CA LYS A 173 7.17 14.21 -11.80
C LYS A 173 7.10 15.71 -11.56
N TYR A 174 6.72 16.45 -12.61
CA TYR A 174 6.41 17.87 -12.49
C TYR A 174 5.11 18.14 -11.72
N VAL A 175 5.18 19.00 -10.71
CA VAL A 175 4.03 19.59 -10.01
C VAL A 175 4.18 21.10 -9.94
N LYS A 176 3.30 21.80 -10.66
CA LYS A 176 3.30 23.26 -10.75
C LYS A 176 3.08 23.89 -9.36
N LYS A 177 3.90 24.89 -8.99
CA LYS A 177 3.85 25.66 -7.72
C LYS A 177 4.20 24.88 -6.45
N LEU A 178 4.81 23.70 -6.54
CA LEU A 178 5.38 23.04 -5.37
C LEU A 178 6.66 23.78 -4.93
N ASP A 179 6.70 24.23 -3.68
CA ASP A 179 7.94 24.71 -3.04
C ASP A 179 8.78 23.52 -2.55
N GLY A 180 10.08 23.54 -2.85
CA GLY A 180 11.00 22.44 -2.56
C GLY A 180 10.70 21.14 -3.33
N GLU A 181 11.14 20.01 -2.77
CA GLU A 181 11.08 18.71 -3.45
C GLU A 181 10.44 17.64 -2.57
N LEU A 182 9.68 16.74 -3.20
CA LEU A 182 9.25 15.48 -2.60
C LEU A 182 10.06 14.35 -3.21
N TYR A 183 10.62 13.52 -2.34
CA TYR A 183 11.32 12.30 -2.72
C TYR A 183 10.48 11.11 -2.30
N ILE A 184 10.28 10.17 -3.22
CA ILE A 184 9.62 8.90 -2.91
C ILE A 184 10.57 7.77 -3.27
N LEU A 185 10.98 7.00 -2.28
CA LEU A 185 11.84 5.84 -2.42
C LEU A 185 11.01 4.56 -2.32
N ARG A 186 11.17 3.64 -3.27
CA ARG A 186 10.59 2.30 -3.23
C ARG A 186 11.55 1.34 -2.52
N ILE A 187 11.05 0.63 -1.53
CA ILE A 187 11.74 -0.48 -0.85
C ILE A 187 11.23 -1.78 -1.46
N GLU A 188 12.04 -2.39 -2.31
CA GLU A 188 11.64 -3.50 -3.18
C GLU A 188 11.14 -4.72 -2.40
N SER A 189 11.86 -5.11 -1.33
CA SER A 189 11.55 -6.32 -0.55
C SER A 189 10.13 -6.37 0.02
N THR A 190 9.52 -5.20 0.24
CA THR A 190 8.16 -5.09 0.81
C THR A 190 7.22 -4.28 -0.06
N ASN A 191 7.67 -3.80 -1.21
CA ASN A 191 6.97 -2.83 -2.05
C ASN A 191 6.45 -1.61 -1.25
N THR A 192 7.22 -1.17 -0.26
CA THR A 192 6.89 -0.01 0.60
C THR A 192 7.43 1.26 -0.02
N TYR A 193 6.71 2.38 0.09
CA TYR A 193 7.15 3.67 -0.43
C TYR A 193 7.42 4.62 0.73
N VAL A 194 8.58 5.28 0.72
CA VAL A 194 9.03 6.19 1.77
C VAL A 194 9.12 7.60 1.18
N LEU A 195 8.34 8.51 1.75
CA LEU A 195 8.23 9.91 1.37
C LEU A 195 9.13 10.79 2.24
N LYS A 196 9.84 11.73 1.62
CA LYS A 196 10.49 12.87 2.28
C LYS A 196 10.12 14.16 1.58
N TYR A 197 9.88 15.22 2.34
CA TYR A 197 9.66 16.58 1.81
C TYR A 197 10.78 17.52 2.27
N THR A 198 11.26 18.43 1.41
CA THR A 198 12.33 19.38 1.74
C THR A 198 11.96 20.85 1.58
N GLY A 199 10.73 21.17 1.19
CA GLY A 199 10.28 22.55 1.03
C GLY A 199 9.64 23.14 2.28
N SER A 200 8.97 24.28 2.10
CA SER A 200 8.35 25.08 3.15
C SER A 200 6.81 25.17 3.05
N ASP A 201 6.20 24.61 2.00
CA ASP A 201 4.74 24.58 1.87
C ASP A 201 4.11 23.70 2.95
N SER A 202 2.92 24.09 3.41
CA SER A 202 2.09 23.23 4.25
C SER A 202 1.47 22.12 3.41
N LEU A 203 2.09 20.94 3.46
CA LEU A 203 1.61 19.73 2.81
C LEU A 203 1.00 18.78 3.83
N PHE A 204 -0.06 18.08 3.43
CA PHE A 204 -0.75 17.12 4.28
C PHE A 204 -0.76 15.74 3.64
N LEU A 205 -0.30 14.73 4.37
CA LEU A 205 -0.43 13.31 4.02
C LEU A 205 -1.62 12.73 4.80
N ASN A 206 -2.68 12.31 4.12
CA ASN A 206 -3.89 11.77 4.76
C ASN A 206 -4.42 12.67 5.89
N SER A 207 -4.43 13.98 5.64
CA SER A 207 -4.84 15.03 6.60
C SER A 207 -3.88 15.29 7.77
N GLN A 208 -2.72 14.62 7.83
CA GLN A 208 -1.66 14.91 8.79
C GLN A 208 -0.58 15.79 8.17
N ASN A 209 -0.06 16.75 8.94
CA ASN A 209 0.97 17.66 8.43
C ASN A 209 2.28 16.90 8.12
N ILE A 210 2.86 17.18 6.95
CA ILE A 210 4.18 16.71 6.56
C ILE A 210 5.21 17.72 7.06
N ASN A 211 6.03 17.31 8.01
CA ASN A 211 7.15 18.10 8.51
C ASN A 211 8.34 17.93 7.54
N PRO A 212 8.90 19.03 7.01
CA PRO A 212 10.08 18.97 6.15
C PRO A 212 11.24 18.24 6.83
N GLY A 213 12.00 17.47 6.06
CA GLY A 213 13.15 16.67 6.50
C GLY A 213 12.80 15.28 7.05
N ARG A 214 11.55 15.06 7.49
CA ARG A 214 11.12 13.79 8.09
C ARG A 214 10.69 12.75 7.05
N LEU A 215 10.88 11.48 7.39
CA LEU A 215 10.41 10.34 6.60
C LEU A 215 9.01 9.89 7.00
N TYR A 216 8.19 9.65 5.98
CA TYR A 216 6.81 9.18 6.10
C TYR A 216 6.61 7.93 5.26
N ILE A 217 5.82 6.97 5.74
CA ILE A 217 5.37 5.87 4.90
C ILE A 217 4.26 6.40 4.00
N PHE A 218 4.40 6.17 2.70
CA PHE A 218 3.44 6.53 1.68
C PHE A 218 2.65 5.28 1.28
N ASP A 219 1.58 5.01 2.03
CA ASP A 219 0.79 3.78 1.92
C ASP A 219 -0.28 3.82 0.82
N ASN A 220 -0.88 2.67 0.53
CA ASN A 220 -1.97 2.57 -0.43
C ASN A 220 -3.13 3.51 -0.05
N GLY A 221 -3.68 4.21 -1.05
CA GLY A 221 -4.69 5.24 -0.86
C GLY A 221 -4.16 6.59 -0.34
N ALA A 222 -2.85 6.72 -0.09
CA ALA A 222 -2.28 7.97 0.39
C ALA A 222 -2.48 9.11 -0.61
N VAL A 223 -2.79 10.30 -0.07
CA VAL A 223 -2.91 11.53 -0.83
C VAL A 223 -2.11 12.64 -0.15
N ILE A 224 -1.23 13.27 -0.93
CA ILE A 224 -0.57 14.52 -0.52
C ILE A 224 -1.42 15.67 -1.01
N LYS A 225 -1.89 16.49 -0.08
CA LYS A 225 -2.75 17.66 -0.33
C LYS A 225 -2.01 18.95 0.02
N SER A 226 -2.34 20.01 -0.71
CA SER A 226 -1.92 21.38 -0.40
C SER A 226 -2.99 22.34 -0.91
N GLN A 227 -2.99 23.57 -0.38
CA GLN A 227 -3.82 24.65 -0.94
C GLN A 227 -3.24 25.21 -2.25
N ARG A 228 -1.94 24.98 -2.54
CA ARG A 228 -1.23 25.60 -3.67
C ARG A 228 -1.06 24.69 -4.88
N ILE A 229 -1.11 23.37 -4.67
CA ILE A 229 -0.86 22.37 -5.70
C ILE A 229 -2.04 21.41 -5.84
N ASN A 230 -2.14 20.76 -7.00
CA ASN A 230 -3.08 19.66 -7.19
C ASN A 230 -2.67 18.47 -6.30
N ASN A 231 -3.66 17.70 -5.86
CA ASN A 231 -3.45 16.50 -5.07
C ASN A 231 -2.51 15.52 -5.78
N ILE A 232 -1.57 14.95 -5.03
CA ILE A 232 -0.67 13.90 -5.51
C ILE A 232 -1.15 12.59 -4.90
N TYR A 233 -1.63 11.68 -5.75
CA TYR A 233 -2.16 10.39 -5.33
C TYR A 233 -1.09 9.30 -5.35
N TYR A 234 -1.19 8.35 -4.41
CA TYR A 234 -0.35 7.17 -4.34
C TYR A 234 -0.23 6.43 -5.68
N SER A 235 -1.36 6.17 -6.33
CA SER A 235 -1.43 5.47 -7.62
C SER A 235 -0.63 6.17 -8.73
N ASP A 236 -0.62 7.50 -8.76
CA ASP A 236 0.11 8.25 -9.79
C ASP A 236 1.63 8.15 -9.63
N ILE A 237 2.09 7.82 -8.43
CA ILE A 237 3.51 7.66 -8.13
C ILE A 237 3.92 6.21 -8.36
N VAL A 238 3.17 5.27 -7.80
CA VAL A 238 3.46 3.83 -7.94
C VAL A 238 3.47 3.39 -9.39
N SER A 239 2.52 3.87 -10.20
CA SER A 239 2.50 3.58 -11.65
C SER A 239 3.82 3.96 -12.34
N ARG A 240 4.51 5.02 -11.91
CA ARG A 240 5.81 5.42 -12.48
C ARG A 240 6.96 4.49 -12.09
N PHE A 241 6.85 3.81 -10.94
CA PHE A 241 7.80 2.75 -10.59
C PHE A 241 7.57 1.48 -11.41
N LEU A 242 6.31 1.16 -11.71
CA LEU A 242 5.89 -0.04 -12.45
C LEU A 242 6.02 0.10 -13.98
N ASN A 243 6.15 1.32 -14.50
CA ASN A 243 6.17 1.64 -15.94
C ASN A 243 7.41 1.15 -16.72
N GLU A 244 8.15 0.16 -16.23
CA GLU A 244 9.25 -0.43 -17.01
C GLU A 244 8.76 -1.39 -18.11
N ASP A 245 7.51 -1.91 -18.05
CA ASP A 245 6.99 -2.86 -19.06
C ASP A 245 5.45 -2.84 -19.28
N VAL A 246 4.77 -1.73 -19.01
CA VAL A 246 3.30 -1.72 -19.10
C VAL A 246 2.82 -1.39 -20.53
N SER A 247 2.15 -2.38 -21.13
CA SER A 247 1.43 -2.32 -22.40
C SER A 247 0.48 -1.11 -22.52
N SER A 248 0.15 -0.75 -23.76
CA SER A 248 -0.71 0.38 -24.14
C SER A 248 -1.81 0.71 -23.12
N LYS A 249 -1.83 1.96 -22.63
CA LYS A 249 -2.89 2.48 -21.74
C LYS A 249 -4.28 2.13 -22.27
N VAL A 250 -5.14 1.60 -21.40
CA VAL A 250 -6.56 1.42 -21.72
C VAL A 250 -7.27 2.75 -21.55
N ILE A 251 -8.06 3.14 -22.54
CA ILE A 251 -8.88 4.35 -22.54
C ILE A 251 -10.32 3.92 -22.74
N LEU A 252 -11.15 4.08 -21.72
CA LEU A 252 -12.60 3.91 -21.80
C LEU A 252 -13.21 5.29 -22.04
N LYS A 253 -13.91 5.46 -23.16
CA LYS A 253 -14.53 6.73 -23.55
C LYS A 253 -16.00 6.52 -23.82
N ALA A 254 -16.86 7.18 -23.05
CA ALA A 254 -18.29 7.25 -23.28
C ALA A 254 -18.66 8.66 -23.74
N GLU A 255 -19.24 8.80 -24.93
CA GLU A 255 -19.61 10.09 -25.50
C GLU A 255 -21.12 10.17 -25.66
N ASN A 256 -21.73 11.13 -24.97
CA ASN A 256 -23.16 11.46 -25.07
C ASN A 256 -24.07 10.23 -24.90
N ILE A 257 -23.71 9.34 -23.98
CA ILE A 257 -24.42 8.08 -23.79
C ILE A 257 -25.79 8.30 -23.16
N GLU A 258 -26.80 7.64 -23.71
CA GLU A 258 -28.19 7.67 -23.26
C GLU A 258 -28.77 6.26 -23.28
N PHE A 259 -29.57 5.92 -22.26
CA PHE A 259 -30.31 4.66 -22.20
C PHE A 259 -31.67 4.87 -21.58
N TYR A 260 -32.70 4.25 -22.15
CA TYR A 260 -34.06 4.27 -21.66
C TYR A 260 -34.59 2.84 -21.53
N TYR A 261 -35.39 2.58 -20.50
CA TYR A 261 -36.11 1.31 -20.40
C TYR A 261 -37.26 1.28 -21.41
N SER A 262 -37.63 0.09 -21.90
CA SER A 262 -38.75 -0.09 -22.81
C SER A 262 -40.02 0.57 -22.25
N ASN A 263 -40.64 1.44 -23.04
CA ASN A 263 -41.85 2.19 -22.66
C ASN A 263 -41.69 3.09 -21.43
N SER A 264 -40.49 3.61 -21.16
CA SER A 264 -40.24 4.55 -20.07
C SER A 264 -39.23 5.62 -20.46
N ASP A 265 -39.46 6.86 -20.02
CA ASP A 265 -38.46 7.93 -20.10
C ASP A 265 -37.38 7.82 -19.01
N ASN A 266 -37.48 6.81 -18.14
CA ASN A 266 -36.50 6.53 -17.10
C ASN A 266 -35.30 5.77 -17.65
N GLY A 267 -34.11 6.11 -17.15
CA GLY A 267 -32.86 5.44 -17.50
C GLY A 267 -31.65 6.35 -17.26
N ILE A 268 -30.64 6.21 -18.12
CA ILE A 268 -29.41 7.00 -18.06
C ILE A 268 -29.59 8.25 -18.92
N GLN A 269 -29.59 9.41 -18.24
CA GLN A 269 -29.60 10.72 -18.89
C GLN A 269 -28.27 10.97 -19.60
N LYS A 270 -28.30 11.81 -20.63
CA LYS A 270 -27.16 12.13 -21.47
C LYS A 270 -25.94 12.58 -20.67
N PHE A 271 -24.84 11.86 -20.79
CA PHE A 271 -23.55 12.32 -20.27
C PHE A 271 -22.35 11.75 -21.03
N SER A 272 -21.17 12.31 -20.76
CA SER A 272 -19.91 11.84 -21.34
C SER A 272 -18.84 11.74 -20.26
N PHE A 273 -17.95 10.76 -20.37
CA PHE A 273 -16.75 10.68 -19.54
C PHE A 273 -15.64 9.90 -20.25
N THR A 274 -14.41 10.11 -19.80
CA THR A 274 -13.23 9.38 -20.28
C THR A 274 -12.39 8.98 -19.09
N GLU A 275 -12.02 7.71 -18.99
CA GLU A 275 -11.10 7.21 -17.96
C GLU A 275 -10.01 6.32 -18.52
N TYR A 276 -8.96 6.17 -17.73
CA TYR A 276 -7.69 5.55 -18.12
C TYR A 276 -7.34 4.38 -17.19
N SER A 277 -6.63 3.38 -17.72
CA SER A 277 -5.99 2.34 -16.91
C SER A 277 -5.12 2.94 -15.79
N GLY A 278 -4.98 2.21 -14.67
CA GLY A 278 -4.27 2.72 -13.50
C GLY A 278 -5.17 3.44 -12.50
N ARG A 279 -6.47 3.59 -12.80
CA ARG A 279 -7.44 4.33 -11.98
C ARG A 279 -8.54 3.44 -11.45
N MET A 280 -9.04 3.83 -10.28
CA MET A 280 -10.29 3.34 -9.72
C MET A 280 -11.32 4.47 -9.73
N LEU A 281 -12.46 4.24 -10.36
CA LEU A 281 -13.60 5.16 -10.41
C LEU A 281 -14.71 4.63 -9.51
N GLY A 282 -15.09 5.42 -8.50
CA GLY A 282 -16.26 5.15 -7.66
C GLY A 282 -17.51 5.84 -8.21
N ILE A 283 -18.57 5.06 -8.47
CA ILE A 283 -19.91 5.54 -8.83
C ILE A 283 -20.76 5.53 -7.56
N MET A 284 -21.30 6.69 -7.20
CA MET A 284 -21.99 6.91 -5.94
C MET A 284 -23.34 7.59 -6.16
N GLY A 285 -24.31 7.27 -5.32
CA GLY A 285 -25.66 7.82 -5.37
C GLY A 285 -26.63 7.00 -4.54
N GLY A 286 -27.83 7.53 -4.29
CA GLY A 286 -28.88 6.84 -3.55
C GLY A 286 -29.33 5.52 -4.20
N SER A 287 -30.08 4.70 -3.48
CA SER A 287 -30.69 3.50 -4.07
C SER A 287 -31.67 3.90 -5.19
N GLY A 288 -31.73 3.10 -6.26
CA GLY A 288 -32.65 3.31 -7.38
C GLY A 288 -32.27 4.40 -8.40
N VAL A 289 -31.16 5.13 -8.24
CA VAL A 289 -30.74 6.20 -9.18
C VAL A 289 -30.13 5.69 -10.49
N GLY A 290 -30.03 4.37 -10.70
CA GLY A 290 -29.52 3.77 -11.93
C GLY A 290 -28.03 3.42 -11.95
N LYS A 291 -27.37 3.23 -10.79
CA LYS A 291 -25.93 2.88 -10.72
C LYS A 291 -25.62 1.53 -11.39
N SER A 292 -26.34 0.48 -11.03
CA SER A 292 -26.22 -0.84 -11.68
C SER A 292 -26.63 -0.79 -13.15
N THR A 293 -27.63 0.04 -13.51
CA THR A 293 -28.01 0.29 -14.92
C THR A 293 -26.83 0.89 -15.69
N LEU A 294 -26.14 1.87 -15.11
CA LEU A 294 -24.96 2.46 -15.71
C LEU A 294 -23.84 1.42 -15.90
N LEU A 295 -23.55 0.60 -14.90
CA LEU A 295 -22.53 -0.45 -15.04
C LEU A 295 -22.87 -1.43 -16.17
N ASN A 296 -24.14 -1.81 -16.33
CA ASN A 296 -24.60 -2.67 -17.41
C ASN A 296 -24.49 -2.01 -18.80
N VAL A 297 -24.70 -0.69 -18.89
CA VAL A 297 -24.42 0.07 -20.12
C VAL A 297 -22.92 0.10 -20.42
N LEU A 298 -22.07 0.35 -19.41
CA LEU A 298 -20.62 0.42 -19.57
C LEU A 298 -19.95 -0.92 -19.89
N ASN A 299 -20.55 -2.04 -19.48
CA ASN A 299 -20.12 -3.39 -19.85
C ASN A 299 -20.73 -3.86 -21.20
N GLY A 300 -21.62 -3.07 -21.80
CA GLY A 300 -22.25 -3.40 -23.08
C GLY A 300 -23.36 -4.45 -22.99
N THR A 301 -23.79 -4.81 -21.77
CA THR A 301 -24.95 -5.69 -21.52
C THR A 301 -26.24 -5.00 -21.97
N PHE A 302 -26.40 -3.71 -21.67
CA PHE A 302 -27.53 -2.90 -22.11
C PHE A 302 -27.17 -2.10 -23.36
N PRO A 303 -28.12 -1.95 -24.31
CA PRO A 303 -27.88 -1.17 -25.52
C PRO A 303 -27.82 0.33 -25.20
N LEU A 304 -27.28 1.11 -26.14
CA LEU A 304 -27.37 2.56 -26.13
C LEU A 304 -28.53 3.02 -27.02
N HIS A 305 -29.25 4.06 -26.58
CA HIS A 305 -30.24 4.78 -27.39
C HIS A 305 -29.63 6.06 -28.02
N GLY A 306 -28.54 6.56 -27.44
CA GLY A 306 -27.76 7.69 -27.95
C GLY A 306 -26.29 7.56 -27.57
N GLY A 307 -25.42 8.21 -28.35
CA GLY A 307 -23.98 8.22 -28.11
C GLY A 307 -23.26 6.92 -28.49
N ASN A 308 -22.03 6.77 -28.00
CA ASN A 308 -21.21 5.58 -28.18
C ASN A 308 -20.23 5.39 -27.00
N ILE A 309 -19.81 4.13 -26.81
CA ILE A 309 -18.76 3.77 -25.87
C ILE A 309 -17.63 3.11 -26.66
N THR A 310 -16.39 3.56 -26.45
CA THR A 310 -15.22 3.00 -27.09
C THR A 310 -14.15 2.63 -26.07
N ILE A 311 -13.41 1.55 -26.34
CA ILE A 311 -12.24 1.13 -25.60
C ILE A 311 -11.06 1.12 -26.56
N ASN A 312 -10.08 2.00 -26.36
CA ASN A 312 -8.93 2.17 -27.27
C ASN A 312 -9.35 2.37 -28.74
N GLY A 313 -10.48 3.02 -28.98
CA GLY A 313 -11.02 3.30 -30.31
C GLY A 313 -11.93 2.20 -30.90
N TYR A 314 -12.01 1.02 -30.29
CA TYR A 314 -12.99 -0.02 -30.66
C TYR A 314 -14.34 0.27 -30.00
N ASP A 315 -15.41 0.22 -30.77
CA ASP A 315 -16.78 0.46 -30.30
C ASP A 315 -17.32 -0.75 -29.53
N LEU A 316 -17.83 -0.51 -28.32
CA LEU A 316 -18.27 -1.55 -27.40
C LEU A 316 -19.37 -2.47 -27.95
N HIS A 317 -20.25 -1.93 -28.79
CA HIS A 317 -21.38 -2.70 -29.34
C HIS A 317 -21.09 -3.25 -30.73
N LYS A 318 -20.25 -2.57 -31.53
CA LYS A 318 -19.94 -2.97 -32.92
C LYS A 318 -18.73 -3.90 -33.00
N ASP A 319 -17.71 -3.71 -32.16
CA ASP A 319 -16.41 -4.40 -32.23
C ASP A 319 -16.26 -5.48 -31.14
N LYS A 320 -17.35 -6.21 -30.84
CA LYS A 320 -17.41 -7.18 -29.72
C LYS A 320 -16.29 -8.23 -29.74
N GLU A 321 -15.89 -8.70 -30.92
CA GLU A 321 -14.82 -9.70 -31.05
C GLU A 321 -13.45 -9.15 -30.60
N HIS A 322 -13.15 -7.87 -30.88
CA HIS A 322 -11.91 -7.22 -30.44
C HIS A 322 -11.90 -6.94 -28.94
N LEU A 323 -13.08 -6.83 -28.33
CA LEU A 323 -13.24 -6.50 -26.91
C LEU A 323 -13.56 -7.71 -26.02
N LYS A 324 -13.55 -8.92 -26.59
CA LYS A 324 -13.84 -10.15 -25.88
C LYS A 324 -12.83 -10.39 -24.75
N GLY A 325 -13.32 -10.39 -23.51
CA GLY A 325 -12.49 -10.59 -22.31
C GLY A 325 -11.71 -9.35 -21.86
N VAL A 326 -11.87 -8.20 -22.53
CA VAL A 326 -11.27 -6.94 -22.10
C VAL A 326 -11.93 -6.42 -20.83
N ILE A 327 -13.25 -6.59 -20.71
CA ILE A 327 -14.03 -6.21 -19.53
C ILE A 327 -14.35 -7.47 -18.71
N GLY A 328 -14.05 -7.43 -17.41
CA GLY A 328 -14.57 -8.35 -16.41
C GLY A 328 -15.66 -7.66 -15.58
N PHE A 329 -16.76 -8.36 -15.32
CA PHE A 329 -17.90 -7.79 -14.60
C PHE A 329 -18.29 -8.68 -13.41
N VAL A 330 -18.13 -8.14 -12.20
CA VAL A 330 -18.52 -8.81 -10.96
C VAL A 330 -19.87 -8.26 -10.51
N PRO A 331 -20.95 -9.07 -10.58
CA PRO A 331 -22.27 -8.63 -10.15
C PRO A 331 -22.37 -8.49 -8.62
N GLN A 332 -23.47 -7.87 -8.18
CA GLN A 332 -23.81 -7.74 -6.76
C GLN A 332 -23.99 -9.13 -6.13
N ASP A 333 -24.80 -9.98 -6.77
CA ASP A 333 -25.05 -11.36 -6.37
C ASP A 333 -23.83 -12.27 -6.60
N ASP A 334 -23.63 -13.24 -5.71
CA ASP A 334 -22.53 -14.19 -5.83
C ASP A 334 -22.84 -15.29 -6.85
N LEU A 335 -21.93 -15.49 -7.82
CA LEU A 335 -22.06 -16.52 -8.86
C LEU A 335 -21.41 -17.86 -8.45
N LEU A 336 -21.34 -18.13 -7.16
CA LEU A 336 -20.62 -19.26 -6.60
C LEU A 336 -21.49 -20.52 -6.56
N ILE A 337 -20.90 -21.67 -6.87
CA ILE A 337 -21.52 -22.98 -6.69
C ILE A 337 -21.30 -23.39 -5.24
N GLU A 338 -22.38 -23.44 -4.47
CA GLU A 338 -22.36 -23.57 -3.01
C GLU A 338 -21.76 -24.89 -2.53
N GLU A 339 -21.96 -25.97 -3.30
CA GLU A 339 -21.49 -27.32 -2.98
C GLU A 339 -20.00 -27.53 -3.28
N LEU A 340 -19.39 -26.66 -4.08
CA LEU A 340 -17.99 -26.76 -4.46
C LEU A 340 -17.09 -26.06 -3.43
N THR A 341 -15.84 -26.51 -3.36
CA THR A 341 -14.80 -25.80 -2.61
C THR A 341 -14.42 -24.48 -3.26
N VAL A 342 -13.76 -23.61 -2.49
CA VAL A 342 -13.14 -22.37 -2.99
C VAL A 342 -12.25 -22.67 -4.21
N TYR A 343 -11.41 -23.70 -4.12
CA TYR A 343 -10.55 -24.15 -5.23
C TYR A 343 -11.37 -24.64 -6.42
N GLN A 344 -12.38 -25.50 -6.18
CA GLN A 344 -13.17 -26.10 -7.24
C GLN A 344 -14.00 -25.06 -8.01
N ASN A 345 -14.56 -24.07 -7.34
CA ASN A 345 -15.26 -22.94 -7.96
C ASN A 345 -14.36 -22.25 -8.98
N LEU A 346 -13.16 -21.87 -8.55
CA LEU A 346 -12.22 -21.14 -9.40
C LEU A 346 -11.63 -22.03 -10.50
N TYR A 347 -11.31 -23.29 -10.20
CA TYR A 347 -10.80 -24.26 -11.18
C TYR A 347 -11.83 -24.58 -12.27
N TYR A 348 -13.10 -24.73 -11.90
CA TYR A 348 -14.19 -24.96 -12.86
C TYR A 348 -14.36 -23.76 -13.79
N ASN A 349 -14.41 -22.55 -13.24
CA ASN A 349 -14.47 -21.32 -14.04
C ASN A 349 -13.25 -21.18 -14.97
N ALA A 350 -12.04 -21.47 -14.46
CA ALA A 350 -10.81 -21.46 -15.25
C ALA A 350 -10.88 -22.38 -16.47
N LYS A 351 -11.41 -23.60 -16.29
CA LYS A 351 -11.60 -24.56 -17.39
C LYS A 351 -12.53 -24.06 -18.48
N LEU A 352 -13.55 -23.27 -18.13
CA LEU A 352 -14.45 -22.66 -19.09
C LEU A 352 -13.80 -21.48 -19.82
N CYS A 353 -12.92 -20.74 -19.15
CA CYS A 353 -12.26 -19.56 -19.71
C CYS A 353 -11.06 -19.90 -20.60
N PHE A 354 -10.30 -20.96 -20.26
CA PHE A 354 -9.03 -21.29 -20.90
C PHE A 354 -9.08 -22.63 -21.63
N SER A 355 -9.79 -22.67 -22.77
CA SER A 355 -9.89 -23.88 -23.60
C SER A 355 -8.55 -24.45 -24.07
N ASN A 356 -7.52 -23.61 -24.13
CA ASN A 356 -6.21 -23.96 -24.67
C ASN A 356 -5.18 -24.31 -23.59
N PHE A 357 -5.52 -24.18 -22.31
CA PHE A 357 -4.59 -24.46 -21.21
C PHE A 357 -4.64 -25.94 -20.84
N THR A 358 -3.48 -26.49 -20.50
CA THR A 358 -3.38 -27.81 -19.87
C THR A 358 -3.90 -27.76 -18.44
N ASN A 359 -4.26 -28.93 -17.88
CA ASN A 359 -4.70 -29.00 -16.48
C ASN A 359 -3.64 -28.43 -15.50
N GLU A 360 -2.34 -28.62 -15.77
CA GLU A 360 -1.27 -28.09 -14.92
C GLU A 360 -1.15 -26.56 -15.00
N GLU A 361 -1.34 -25.97 -16.17
CA GLU A 361 -1.38 -24.50 -16.33
C GLU A 361 -2.58 -23.91 -15.62
N ILE A 362 -3.75 -24.56 -15.71
CA ILE A 362 -4.96 -24.14 -14.99
C ILE A 362 -4.73 -24.21 -13.48
N LYS A 363 -4.17 -25.31 -12.96
CA LYS A 363 -3.84 -25.43 -11.53
C LYS A 363 -2.93 -24.30 -11.06
N LYS A 364 -1.88 -23.99 -11.83
CA LYS A 364 -0.95 -22.88 -11.51
C LYS A 364 -1.65 -21.52 -11.51
N ALA A 365 -2.51 -21.26 -12.50
CA ALA A 365 -3.27 -20.01 -12.56
C ALA A 365 -4.23 -19.87 -11.35
N VAL A 366 -4.96 -20.93 -11.01
CA VAL A 366 -5.86 -20.98 -9.86
C VAL A 366 -5.08 -20.75 -8.56
N ASP A 367 -3.98 -21.49 -8.34
CA ASP A 367 -3.17 -21.35 -7.13
C ASP A 367 -2.58 -19.95 -7.00
N LYS A 368 -2.15 -19.33 -8.11
CA LYS A 368 -1.67 -17.94 -8.13
C LYS A 368 -2.77 -16.98 -7.68
N VAL A 369 -3.95 -17.03 -8.30
CA VAL A 369 -5.07 -16.13 -7.95
C VAL A 369 -5.52 -16.34 -6.50
N LEU A 370 -5.59 -17.57 -6.01
CA LEU A 370 -5.94 -17.84 -4.62
C LEU A 370 -4.91 -17.26 -3.64
N ARG A 371 -3.62 -17.21 -3.99
CA ARG A 371 -2.59 -16.58 -3.16
C ARG A 371 -2.69 -15.05 -3.23
N ASP A 372 -2.83 -14.50 -4.44
CA ASP A 372 -2.96 -13.06 -4.66
C ASP A 372 -4.15 -12.45 -3.91
N LEU A 373 -5.21 -13.24 -3.68
CA LEU A 373 -6.43 -12.81 -2.99
C LEU A 373 -6.51 -13.30 -1.53
N ASP A 374 -5.46 -13.93 -1.01
CA ASP A 374 -5.40 -14.47 0.35
C ASP A 374 -6.57 -15.44 0.66
N LEU A 375 -6.82 -16.35 -0.28
CA LEU A 375 -7.81 -17.44 -0.20
C LEU A 375 -7.17 -18.83 -0.19
N PHE A 376 -5.86 -18.93 -0.39
CA PHE A 376 -5.17 -20.21 -0.49
C PHE A 376 -5.30 -21.08 0.76
N ALA A 377 -5.33 -20.47 1.95
CA ALA A 377 -5.49 -21.18 3.22
C ALA A 377 -6.88 -21.83 3.39
N VAL A 378 -7.90 -21.32 2.69
CA VAL A 378 -9.29 -21.81 2.73
C VAL A 378 -9.71 -22.55 1.46
N LYS A 379 -8.76 -22.86 0.58
CA LYS A 379 -9.04 -23.40 -0.77
C LYS A 379 -9.84 -24.71 -0.77
N ASP A 380 -9.65 -25.53 0.26
CA ASP A 380 -10.27 -26.86 0.37
C ASP A 380 -11.59 -26.83 1.16
N LEU A 381 -12.01 -25.66 1.66
CA LEU A 381 -13.31 -25.48 2.30
C LEU A 381 -14.40 -25.33 1.23
N THR A 382 -15.54 -25.99 1.46
CA THR A 382 -16.78 -25.75 0.71
C THR A 382 -17.25 -24.30 0.88
N VAL A 383 -17.90 -23.71 -0.12
CA VAL A 383 -18.40 -22.33 -0.02
C VAL A 383 -19.64 -22.22 0.86
N GLY A 384 -20.57 -23.16 0.70
CA GLY A 384 -21.86 -23.22 1.38
C GLY A 384 -22.85 -22.13 0.93
N SER A 385 -24.06 -22.18 1.47
CA SER A 385 -25.11 -21.20 1.15
C SER A 385 -24.95 -19.90 1.95
N PRO A 386 -25.61 -18.79 1.57
CA PRO A 386 -25.63 -17.58 2.38
C PRO A 386 -26.14 -17.79 3.82
N THR A 387 -26.94 -18.83 4.07
CA THR A 387 -27.50 -19.16 5.39
C THR A 387 -26.69 -20.22 6.15
N ASN A 388 -25.90 -21.02 5.45
CA ASN A 388 -25.01 -22.04 6.03
C ASN A 388 -23.59 -21.86 5.48
N LYS A 389 -22.90 -20.83 5.99
CA LYS A 389 -21.60 -20.38 5.49
C LYS A 389 -20.46 -21.20 6.10
N PHE A 390 -19.58 -21.70 5.24
CA PHE A 390 -18.31 -22.33 5.65
C PHE A 390 -17.09 -21.42 5.47
N ILE A 391 -17.27 -20.30 4.74
CA ILE A 391 -16.28 -19.22 4.58
C ILE A 391 -16.90 -17.87 4.98
N SER A 392 -16.06 -16.90 5.35
CA SER A 392 -16.54 -15.56 5.74
C SER A 392 -17.19 -14.81 4.56
N GLY A 393 -17.99 -13.77 4.86
CA GLY A 393 -18.57 -12.91 3.82
C GLY A 393 -17.49 -12.25 2.94
N GLY A 394 -16.42 -11.73 3.56
CA GLY A 394 -15.29 -11.15 2.83
C GLY A 394 -14.54 -12.17 1.96
N GLN A 395 -14.33 -13.40 2.46
CA GLN A 395 -13.73 -14.49 1.67
C GLN A 395 -14.61 -14.86 0.47
N ARG A 396 -15.93 -14.95 0.69
CA ARG A 396 -16.90 -15.21 -0.37
C ARG A 396 -16.86 -14.14 -1.46
N LYS A 397 -16.88 -12.86 -1.08
CA LYS A 397 -16.84 -11.76 -2.05
C LYS A 397 -15.51 -11.71 -2.81
N ARG A 398 -14.38 -11.96 -2.13
CA ARG A 398 -13.07 -12.10 -2.79
C ARG A 398 -13.05 -13.26 -3.78
N LEU A 399 -13.66 -14.40 -3.47
CA LEU A 399 -13.78 -15.53 -4.39
C LEU A 399 -14.65 -15.16 -5.60
N ASN A 400 -15.76 -14.45 -5.40
CA ASN A 400 -16.61 -13.97 -6.50
C ASN A 400 -15.83 -13.03 -7.44
N ILE A 401 -15.02 -12.12 -6.88
CA ILE A 401 -14.11 -11.26 -7.67
C ILE A 401 -13.03 -12.11 -8.37
N ALA A 402 -12.54 -13.18 -7.73
CA ALA A 402 -11.53 -14.08 -8.29
C ALA A 402 -11.98 -14.74 -9.61
N LEU A 403 -13.28 -15.09 -9.71
CA LEU A 403 -13.86 -15.69 -10.91
C LEU A 403 -13.67 -14.82 -12.15
N GLU A 404 -13.71 -13.48 -12.00
CA GLU A 404 -13.45 -12.57 -13.10
C GLU A 404 -11.96 -12.26 -13.25
N LEU A 405 -11.24 -12.09 -12.14
CA LEU A 405 -9.82 -11.73 -12.16
C LEU A 405 -8.93 -12.79 -12.80
N ILE A 406 -9.33 -14.06 -12.76
CA ILE A 406 -8.54 -15.15 -13.35
C ILE A 406 -8.29 -14.93 -14.85
N ARG A 407 -9.23 -14.27 -15.55
CA ARG A 407 -9.14 -13.94 -16.99
C ARG A 407 -8.20 -12.77 -17.29
N GLU A 408 -7.66 -12.12 -16.25
CA GLU A 408 -6.82 -10.92 -16.35
C GLU A 408 -7.46 -9.81 -17.20
N PRO A 409 -8.69 -9.34 -16.87
CA PRO A 409 -9.35 -8.29 -17.63
C PRO A 409 -8.60 -6.95 -17.51
N ALA A 410 -8.68 -6.14 -18.55
CA ALA A 410 -8.05 -4.82 -18.59
C ALA A 410 -8.93 -3.74 -17.93
N ILE A 411 -10.25 -3.92 -17.99
CA ILE A 411 -11.26 -3.14 -17.28
C ILE A 411 -12.01 -4.08 -16.33
N LEU A 412 -12.03 -3.75 -15.04
CA LEU A 412 -12.78 -4.50 -14.03
C LEU A 412 -13.94 -3.64 -13.53
N ILE A 413 -15.17 -4.11 -13.71
CA ILE A 413 -16.37 -3.47 -13.22
C ILE A 413 -16.94 -4.30 -12.07
N VAL A 414 -17.20 -3.68 -10.92
CA VAL A 414 -17.65 -4.37 -9.71
C VAL A 414 -18.87 -3.67 -9.13
N ASP A 415 -19.99 -4.40 -9.05
CA ASP A 415 -21.24 -3.89 -8.51
C ASP A 415 -21.34 -4.20 -7.00
N GLU A 416 -21.46 -3.14 -6.20
CA GLU A 416 -21.58 -3.16 -4.73
C GLU A 416 -20.65 -4.15 -4.01
N PRO A 417 -19.30 -4.01 -4.12
CA PRO A 417 -18.36 -4.96 -3.53
C PRO A 417 -18.38 -5.02 -2.00
N THR A 418 -18.90 -3.98 -1.34
CA THR A 418 -18.89 -3.86 0.13
C THR A 418 -20.24 -4.17 0.76
N SER A 419 -21.25 -4.51 -0.04
CA SER A 419 -22.61 -4.74 0.47
C SER A 419 -22.66 -5.99 1.36
N GLY A 420 -23.25 -5.86 2.55
CA GLY A 420 -23.38 -6.95 3.52
C GLY A 420 -22.08 -7.40 4.19
N LEU A 421 -20.98 -6.65 4.04
CA LEU A 421 -19.69 -6.95 4.66
C LEU A 421 -19.47 -6.14 5.95
N SER A 422 -18.60 -6.64 6.82
CA SER A 422 -18.07 -5.86 7.94
C SER A 422 -17.16 -4.72 7.43
N SER A 423 -16.87 -3.70 8.25
CA SER A 423 -15.95 -2.62 7.85
C SER A 423 -14.56 -3.14 7.50
N MET A 424 -14.05 -4.10 8.26
CA MET A 424 -12.73 -4.72 8.01
C MET A 424 -12.71 -5.52 6.70
N ASP A 425 -13.74 -6.33 6.43
CA ASP A 425 -13.85 -7.07 5.18
C ASP A 425 -14.03 -6.12 3.98
N SER A 426 -14.80 -5.04 4.17
CA SER A 426 -15.01 -4.02 3.13
C SER A 426 -13.70 -3.32 2.77
N ASP A 427 -12.89 -2.94 3.75
CA ASP A 427 -11.58 -2.32 3.51
C ASP A 427 -10.64 -3.30 2.78
N MET A 428 -10.62 -4.57 3.18
CA MET A 428 -9.82 -5.60 2.51
C MET A 428 -10.24 -5.77 1.03
N VAL A 429 -11.55 -5.81 0.74
CA VAL A 429 -12.05 -5.89 -0.64
C VAL A 429 -11.71 -4.62 -1.43
N MET A 430 -11.86 -3.44 -0.83
CA MET A 430 -11.51 -2.19 -1.50
C MET A 430 -10.00 -2.08 -1.78
N ASN A 431 -9.15 -2.54 -0.87
CA ASN A 431 -7.70 -2.57 -1.06
C ASN A 431 -7.30 -3.55 -2.16
N LEU A 432 -7.91 -4.73 -2.23
CA LEU A 432 -7.76 -5.66 -3.36
C LEU A 432 -8.09 -4.98 -4.69
N LEU A 433 -9.22 -4.27 -4.77
CA LEU A 433 -9.60 -3.58 -6.01
C LEU A 433 -8.66 -2.42 -6.35
N LYS A 434 -8.13 -1.70 -5.34
CA LYS A 434 -7.10 -0.67 -5.55
C LYS A 434 -5.82 -1.30 -6.10
N ASP A 435 -5.41 -2.46 -5.59
CA ASP A 435 -4.24 -3.18 -6.07
C ASP A 435 -4.39 -3.60 -7.53
N GLN A 436 -5.59 -3.95 -7.98
CA GLN A 436 -5.87 -4.19 -9.39
C GLN A 436 -5.68 -2.94 -10.25
N ALA A 437 -6.14 -1.77 -9.77
CA ALA A 437 -5.88 -0.51 -10.45
C ALA A 437 -4.38 -0.21 -10.54
N LEU A 438 -3.61 -0.46 -9.46
CA LEU A 438 -2.16 -0.28 -9.45
C LEU A 438 -1.44 -1.22 -10.43
N LYS A 439 -1.98 -2.41 -10.68
CA LYS A 439 -1.54 -3.33 -11.75
C LYS A 439 -1.97 -2.86 -13.17
N ASN A 440 -2.24 -1.57 -13.34
CA ASN A 440 -2.67 -0.93 -14.59
C ASN A 440 -3.99 -1.46 -15.16
N LYS A 441 -4.93 -1.88 -14.32
CA LYS A 441 -6.33 -2.08 -14.73
C LYS A 441 -7.12 -0.78 -14.56
N LEU A 442 -8.18 -0.60 -15.33
CA LEU A 442 -9.21 0.40 -15.04
C LEU A 442 -10.29 -0.27 -14.20
N VAL A 443 -10.52 0.22 -12.98
CA VAL A 443 -11.50 -0.38 -12.05
C VAL A 443 -12.68 0.56 -11.87
N LEU A 444 -13.91 0.11 -12.17
CA LEU A 444 -15.14 0.86 -11.91
C LEU A 444 -15.90 0.15 -10.79
N VAL A 445 -16.29 0.89 -9.77
CA VAL A 445 -16.96 0.33 -8.61
C VAL A 445 -18.22 1.13 -8.30
N ASN A 446 -19.35 0.45 -8.16
CA ASN A 446 -20.54 1.06 -7.56
C ASN A 446 -20.48 0.90 -6.03
N ILE A 447 -20.62 2.00 -5.27
CA ILE A 447 -20.61 1.99 -3.79
C ILE A 447 -21.88 2.64 -3.26
N HIS A 448 -22.63 1.90 -2.43
CA HIS A 448 -23.76 2.43 -1.68
C HIS A 448 -23.25 3.06 -0.38
N GLN A 449 -23.10 4.40 -0.36
CA GLN A 449 -22.73 5.22 0.81
C GLN A 449 -21.58 4.62 1.68
N PRO A 450 -20.30 4.91 1.35
CA PRO A 450 -19.16 4.40 2.12
C PRO A 450 -19.24 4.86 3.58
N SER A 451 -18.69 4.04 4.50
CA SER A 451 -18.59 4.43 5.90
C SER A 451 -17.80 5.73 6.04
N SER A 452 -18.24 6.58 6.97
CA SER A 452 -17.59 7.86 7.29
C SER A 452 -16.25 7.70 8.01
N ASP A 453 -15.97 6.49 8.50
CA ASP A 453 -14.84 6.12 9.36
C ASP A 453 -13.80 5.30 8.61
#